data_AF-A0A402CX73-F1
#
_entry.id   AF-A0A402CX73-F1
#
_cell.length_a   1.000
_cell.length_b   1.000
_cell.length_c   1.000
_cell.angle_alpha   90.00
_cell.angle_beta   90.00
_cell.angle_gamma   90.00
#
_symmetry.space_group_name_H-M   'P 1'
#
loop_
_entity.id
_entity.type
_entity.pdbx_description
1 polymer ?
#
loop_
_entity_poly.entity_id
_entity_poly.type
_entity_poly.pdbx_seq_one_letter_code
_entity_poly.pdbx_strand_id
1 'polypeptide(L)' 'MTRTLNATFDGASSLKLDEQLDLAPNTIVRVTIETVDVPAANDFLAVCLAANLDGPEDWSENLEHYLYGDKRDSSE' A
#
# COMPACT_ATOMS: atom_id res chain seq x y z
N MET A 1 -4.78 -24.42 23.80
CA MET A 1 -5.42 -24.02 22.52
C MET A 1 -4.53 -23.00 21.86
N THR A 2 -4.25 -23.15 20.58
CA THR A 2 -3.40 -22.23 19.81
C THR A 2 -4.32 -21.31 19.02
N ARG A 3 -4.13 -20.00 19.13
CA ARG A 3 -4.86 -18.98 18.37
C ARG A 3 -3.83 -18.11 17.65
N THR A 4 -4.03 -17.92 16.36
CA THR A 4 -3.25 -16.98 15.55
C THR A 4 -4.05 -15.69 15.48
N LEU A 5 -3.42 -14.58 15.84
CA LEU A 5 -4.00 -13.25 15.80
C LEU A 5 -3.11 -12.36 14.94
N ASN A 6 -3.73 -11.48 14.17
CA ASN A 6 -3.01 -10.49 13.40
C ASN A 6 -2.69 -9.28 14.31
N ALA A 7 -1.49 -8.75 14.12
CA ALA A 7 -1.01 -7.60 14.86
C ALA A 7 -0.21 -6.69 13.95
N THR A 8 -0.45 -5.39 14.05
CA THR A 8 0.31 -4.37 13.36
C THR A 8 1.40 -3.82 14.29
N PHE A 9 2.62 -3.70 13.76
CA PHE A 9 3.75 -3.11 14.48
C PHE A 9 3.88 -1.63 14.12
N ASP A 10 3.60 -0.74 15.08
CA ASP A 10 3.64 0.72 14.86
C ASP A 10 5.05 1.33 14.95
N GLY A 11 6.12 0.54 14.93
CA GLY A 11 7.50 1.04 14.99
C GLY A 11 7.97 1.52 16.38
N ALA A 12 7.08 1.63 17.36
CA ALA A 12 7.36 2.20 18.69
C ALA A 12 7.44 1.15 19.82
N SER A 13 7.82 -0.09 19.50
CA SER A 13 7.93 -1.22 20.46
C SER A 13 6.62 -1.82 20.94
N SER A 14 5.47 -1.46 20.36
CA SER A 14 4.17 -2.08 20.68
C SER A 14 3.59 -2.77 19.46
N LEU A 15 3.02 -3.95 19.69
CA LEU A 15 2.17 -4.66 18.74
C LEU A 15 0.72 -4.33 19.07
N LYS A 16 0.00 -3.72 18.13
CA LYS A 16 -1.44 -3.55 18.24
C LYS A 16 -2.12 -4.75 17.61
N LEU A 17 -2.86 -5.50 18.43
CA LEU A 17 -3.70 -6.58 17.92
C LEU A 17 -4.89 -5.97 17.19
N ASP A 18 -5.21 -6.52 16.02
CA ASP A 18 -6.40 -6.10 15.27
C ASP A 18 -7.69 -6.59 15.96
N GLU A 19 -7.56 -7.62 16.81
CA GLU A 19 -8.66 -8.27 17.53
C GLU A 19 -8.44 -8.25 19.05
N GLN A 20 -9.54 -8.25 19.82
CA GLN A 20 -9.48 -8.27 21.27
C GLN A 20 -8.96 -9.61 21.80
N LEU A 21 -7.94 -9.55 22.65
CA LEU A 21 -7.38 -10.71 23.34
C LEU A 21 -8.07 -10.93 24.70
N ASP A 22 -9.06 -11.81 24.73
CA ASP A 22 -9.78 -12.18 25.95
C ASP A 22 -9.00 -13.19 26.80
N LEU A 23 -7.92 -12.74 27.44
CA LEU A 23 -7.17 -13.51 28.42
C LEU A 23 -7.31 -12.91 29.82
N ALA A 24 -7.36 -13.78 30.83
CA ALA A 24 -7.36 -13.35 32.22
C ALA A 24 -6.02 -12.67 32.59
N PRO A 25 -6.03 -11.68 33.50
CA PRO A 25 -4.80 -11.06 33.98
C PRO A 25 -3.87 -12.11 34.60
N ASN A 26 -2.56 -11.95 34.42
CA ASN A 26 -1.50 -12.88 34.83
C ASN A 26 -1.45 -14.24 34.09
N THR A 27 -2.05 -14.33 32.91
CA THR A 27 -1.89 -15.51 32.05
C THR A 27 -0.51 -15.49 31.39
N ILE A 28 0.35 -16.47 31.68
CA ILE A 28 1.64 -16.64 31.01
C ILE A 28 1.39 -17.23 29.63
N VAL A 29 1.74 -16.49 28.59
CA VAL A 29 1.59 -16.91 27.19
C VAL A 29 2.95 -17.03 26.52
N ARG A 30 3.04 -17.94 25.55
CA ARG A 30 4.16 -18.02 24.61
C ARG A 30 3.71 -17.33 23.33
N VAL A 31 4.44 -16.30 22.91
CA VAL A 31 4.16 -15.55 21.68
C VAL A 31 5.15 -15.99 20.61
N THR A 32 4.63 -16.34 19.44
CA THR A 32 5.42 -16.52 18.22
C THR A 32 5.10 -15.35 17.31
N ILE A 33 6.12 -14.61 16.89
CA ILE A 33 5.96 -13.48 15.96
C ILE A 33 6.37 -13.98 14.57
N GLU A 34 5.43 -13.95 13.64
CA GLU A 34 5.67 -14.24 12.23
C GLU A 34 5.41 -12.97 11.44
N THR A 35 6.45 -12.45 10.77
CA THR A 35 6.32 -11.28 9.90
C THR A 35 5.71 -11.73 8.58
N VAL A 36 4.49 -11.29 8.30
CA VAL A 36 3.89 -11.46 6.99
C VAL A 36 4.27 -10.25 6.15
N ASP A 37 4.89 -10.47 4.99
CA ASP A 37 5.14 -9.44 4.00
C ASP A 37 3.78 -9.10 3.35
N VAL A 38 3.04 -8.18 3.99
CA VAL A 38 1.88 -7.59 3.35
C VAL A 38 2.46 -6.65 2.30
N PRO A 39 2.22 -6.88 1.00
CA PRO A 39 2.67 -5.95 -0.01
C PRO A 39 2.13 -4.60 0.40
N ALA A 40 3.02 -3.63 0.63
CA ALA A 40 2.65 -2.28 0.97
C ALA A 40 1.51 -1.91 0.02
N ALA A 41 0.37 -1.49 0.56
CA ALA A 41 -0.68 -0.94 -0.27
C ALA A 41 -0.01 0.20 -1.04
N ASN A 42 0.33 -0.07 -2.30
CA ASN A 42 1.04 0.87 -3.14
C ASN A 42 0.04 1.97 -3.36
N ASP A 43 0.06 2.98 -2.48
CA ASP A 43 -0.68 4.20 -2.67
C ASP A 43 -0.23 4.71 -4.02
N PHE A 44 -1.13 4.58 -5.00
CA PHE A 44 -0.83 4.89 -6.39
C PHE A 44 -0.28 6.32 -6.49
N LEU A 45 -0.78 7.23 -5.65
CA LEU A 45 -0.29 8.60 -5.59
C LEU A 45 1.12 8.69 -5.00
N ALA A 46 1.45 7.89 -3.99
CA ALA A 46 2.82 7.81 -3.46
C ALA A 46 3.80 7.26 -4.50
N VAL A 47 3.37 6.27 -5.31
CA VAL A 47 4.16 5.75 -6.43
C VAL A 47 4.35 6.80 -7.52
N CYS A 48 3.29 7.51 -7.93
CA CYS A 48 3.37 8.58 -8.92
C CYS A 48 4.26 9.74 -8.45
N LEU A 49 4.20 10.11 -7.17
CA LEU A 49 5.03 11.15 -6.58
C LEU A 49 6.52 10.73 -6.55
N ALA A 50 6.80 9.49 -6.11
CA ALA A 50 8.16 8.97 -6.08
C ALA A 50 8.76 8.79 -7.49
N ALA A 51 7.92 8.52 -8.48
CA ALA A 51 8.33 8.41 -9.88
C ALA A 51 8.72 9.76 -10.51
N ASN A 52 8.49 10.89 -9.81
CA ASN A 52 8.83 12.24 -10.26
C ASN A 52 8.44 12.47 -11.73
N LEU A 53 7.18 12.17 -12.04
CA LEU A 53 6.68 12.23 -13.41
C LEU A 53 6.66 13.69 -13.88
N ASP A 54 7.51 14.01 -14.85
CA ASP A 54 7.49 15.28 -15.56
C ASP A 54 6.47 15.25 -16.70
N GLY A 55 5.79 16.37 -16.91
CA GLY A 55 4.81 16.53 -17.97
C GLY A 55 4.77 17.98 -18.49
N PRO A 56 4.39 18.19 -19.75
CA PRO A 56 4.12 19.53 -20.29
C PRO A 56 3.02 20.25 -19.49
N GLU A 57 3.09 21.58 -19.42
CA GLU A 57 2.11 22.40 -18.66
C GLU A 57 0.69 22.26 -19.23
N ASP A 58 0.57 22.01 -20.54
CA ASP A 58 -0.67 21.83 -21.29
C ASP A 58 -1.17 20.37 -21.32
N TRP A 59 -0.56 19.46 -20.55
CA TRP A 59 -0.87 18.03 -20.60
C TRP A 59 -2.36 17.71 -20.38
N SER A 60 -3.00 18.43 -19.45
CA SER A 60 -4.44 18.25 -19.17
C SER A 60 -5.35 18.72 -20.30
N GLU A 61 -4.89 19.69 -21.10
CA GLU A 61 -5.64 20.25 -22.23
C GLU A 61 -5.46 19.42 -23.51
N ASN A 62 -4.30 18.76 -23.66
CA ASN A 62 -3.94 17.96 -24.82
C ASN A 62 -3.85 16.45 -24.52
N LEU A 63 -4.75 15.95 -23.64
CA LEU A 63 -4.74 14.56 -23.19
C LEU A 63 -4.74 13.56 -24.34
N GLU A 64 -5.57 13.78 -25.37
CA GLU A 64 -5.67 12.85 -26.51
C GLU A 64 -4.35 12.73 -27.28
N HIS A 65 -3.66 13.85 -27.49
CA HIS A 65 -2.37 13.89 -28.15
C HIS A 65 -1.31 13.12 -27.34
N TYR A 66 -1.23 13.35 -26.03
CA TYR A 66 -0.21 12.71 -25.20
C TYR A 66 -0.50 11.24 -24.90
N LEU A 67 -1.78 10.84 -24.83
CA LEU A 67 -2.16 9.48 -24.50
C LEU A 67 -2.22 8.56 -25.73
N TYR A 68 -2.64 9.09 -26.88
CA TYR A 68 -2.87 8.29 -28.09
C TYR A 68 -1.98 8.68 -29.27
N GLY A 69 -1.20 9.76 -29.14
CA GLY A 69 -0.46 10.38 -30.23
C GLY A 69 -1.40 11.12 -31.19
N ASP A 70 -0.86 12.02 -32.00
CA ASP A 70 -1.59 12.46 -33.19
C ASP A 70 -1.81 11.23 -34.06
N LYS A 71 -3.07 10.82 -34.23
CA LYS A 71 -3.43 9.93 -35.32
C LYS A 71 -3.00 10.61 -36.61
N ARG A 72 -1.81 10.29 -37.10
CA ARG A 72 -1.52 10.47 -38.52
C ARG A 72 -2.48 9.54 -39.23
N ASP A 73 -3.50 10.18 -39.80
CA ASP A 73 -4.36 9.63 -40.82
C ASP A 73 -3.53 8.73 -41.73
N SER A 74 -3.60 7.43 -41.46
CA SER A 74 -3.04 6.39 -42.31
C SER A 74 -4.23 5.93 -43.11
N SER A 75 -4.55 6.69 -44.16
CA SER A 75 -5.52 6.30 -45.18
C SER A 75 -5.10 6.97 -46.49
N GLU A 76 -4.80 6.06 -47.42
CA GLU A 76 -4.44 6.18 -48.84
C GLU A 76 -5.13 7.27 -49.67
#